data_AF-A0A5B8V405-F1
#
_entry.id   AF-A0A5B8V405-F1
#
_cell.length_a   1.000
_cell.length_b   1.000
_cell.length_c   1.000
_cell.angle_alpha   90.00
_cell.angle_beta   90.00
_cell.angle_gamma   90.00
#
_symmetry.space_group_name_H-M   'P 1'
#
loop_
_entity.id
_entity.type
_entity.pdbx_description
1 polymer ?
#
loop_
_entity_poly.entity_id
_entity_poly.type
_entity_poly.pdbx_seq_one_letter_code
_entity_poly.pdbx_strand_id
1 'polypeptide(L)'
;MKKIFVFISLFIFAVSCKEVYNPPLSSPATGYLVVDGFINSNGGTSTITLTRTTKLSDSVFILYEHNAQVQIEGEGNEVYPMPEGVNGTYTSAAITLNAAEKYRVRIRTTDGKEYLSEYASVKGTPVIDSISWLRGEDGVTTYINTHDDANNTKYYRWTYAETWQIRSAYYSTIRYLFDDITGLPTGVEYRYPDNSNREDTTILNCWQSYTAKNIILGTTEKLSSDKIYLPLTHIEPQSIKLSVLYSVELKQYALSKGAYSFYEQLKKNTESLGSIFDAQPSELKGNIQCTTDPAEIVVGYIDVSQEQTKRLFINSNQLDSWGYSQGCSKLVVVDNNIDSIRAHATGLFPTIPNKLGPFGVIINFYVAEPECVDCTLRGSNKRPSFWP
;
A
#
# COMPACT_ATOMS: atom_id res chain seq x y z
N MET A 1 -6.22 52.51 -39.79
CA MET A 1 -7.37 52.46 -38.86
C MET A 1 -8.04 51.08 -38.80
N LYS A 2 -8.46 50.45 -39.91
CA LYS A 2 -9.05 49.08 -39.89
C LYS A 2 -8.19 47.99 -39.24
N LYS A 3 -6.86 48.00 -39.44
CA LYS A 3 -5.94 47.00 -38.84
C LYS A 3 -5.78 47.13 -37.31
N ILE A 4 -5.94 48.34 -36.76
CA ILE A 4 -5.87 48.59 -35.31
C ILE A 4 -7.15 48.08 -34.62
N PHE A 5 -8.31 48.25 -35.26
CA PHE A 5 -9.58 47.73 -34.74
C PHE A 5 -9.62 46.19 -34.67
N VAL A 6 -8.99 45.51 -35.63
CA VAL A 6 -8.86 44.04 -35.62
C VAL A 6 -7.95 43.58 -34.48
N PHE A 7 -6.83 44.27 -34.24
CA PHE A 7 -5.93 43.95 -33.13
C PHE A 7 -6.56 44.20 -31.75
N ILE A 8 -7.36 45.28 -31.60
CA ILE A 8 -8.10 45.57 -30.36
C ILE A 8 -9.21 44.54 -30.13
N SER A 9 -9.92 44.13 -31.19
CA SER A 9 -10.91 43.07 -31.12
C SER A 9 -10.30 41.72 -30.71
N LEU A 10 -9.11 41.39 -31.22
CA LEU A 10 -8.42 40.14 -30.88
C LEU A 10 -7.91 40.14 -29.42
N PHE A 11 -7.56 41.30 -28.88
CA PHE A 11 -7.10 41.45 -27.50
C PHE A 11 -8.24 41.35 -26.48
N ILE A 12 -9.45 41.77 -26.84
CA ILE A 12 -10.64 41.67 -25.96
C ILE A 12 -11.10 40.22 -25.77
N PHE A 13 -10.94 39.34 -26.77
CA PHE A 13 -11.24 37.90 -26.63
C PHE A 13 -10.17 37.13 -25.84
N ALA A 14 -8.99 37.71 -25.59
CA ALA A 14 -7.93 37.07 -24.80
C ALA A 14 -8.10 37.29 -23.29
N VAL A 15 -9.00 38.18 -22.85
CA VAL A 15 -9.28 38.44 -21.42
C VAL A 15 -10.45 37.56 -20.97
N SER A 16 -10.23 36.25 -20.95
CA SER A 16 -11.12 35.33 -20.24
C SER A 16 -10.75 35.36 -18.76
N CYS A 17 -11.41 36.21 -17.97
CA CYS A 17 -11.33 36.13 -16.52
C CYS A 17 -11.96 34.82 -16.07
N LYS A 18 -11.13 33.83 -15.73
CA LYS A 18 -11.57 32.61 -15.05
C LYS A 18 -11.88 33.01 -13.61
N GLU A 19 -13.16 33.16 -13.29
CA GLU A 19 -13.59 33.44 -11.93
C GLU A 19 -13.41 32.16 -11.09
N VAL A 20 -12.67 32.28 -9.99
CA VAL A 20 -12.47 31.15 -9.08
C VAL A 20 -13.79 30.89 -8.37
N TYR A 21 -14.40 29.73 -8.63
CA TYR A 21 -15.57 29.29 -7.88
C TYR A 21 -15.15 29.00 -6.44
N ASN A 22 -15.60 29.85 -5.52
CA ASN A 22 -15.48 29.63 -4.10
C ASN A 22 -16.80 29.02 -3.60
N PRO A 23 -16.88 27.69 -3.40
CA PRO A 23 -18.08 27.09 -2.84
C PRO A 23 -18.34 27.68 -1.44
N PRO A 24 -19.61 27.92 -1.06
CA PRO A 24 -19.97 28.49 0.25
C PRO A 24 -19.81 27.49 1.41
N LEU A 25 -18.81 26.60 1.35
CA LEU A 25 -18.54 25.61 2.38
C LEU A 25 -17.69 26.25 3.49
N SER A 26 -18.32 26.52 4.63
CA SER A 26 -17.62 26.93 5.85
C SER A 26 -17.01 25.71 6.52
N SER A 27 -15.81 25.31 6.11
CA SER A 27 -15.06 24.29 6.85
C SER A 27 -14.66 24.82 8.22
N PRO A 28 -14.84 24.05 9.31
CA PRO A 28 -14.32 24.45 10.62
C PRO A 28 -12.80 24.62 10.55
N ALA A 29 -12.24 25.44 11.44
CA ALA A 29 -10.80 25.73 11.44
C ALA A 29 -9.93 24.46 11.57
N THR A 30 -10.46 23.41 12.23
CA THR A 30 -9.83 22.11 12.42
C THR A 30 -10.08 21.11 11.27
N GLY A 31 -10.97 21.43 10.32
CA GLY A 31 -11.44 20.48 9.32
C GLY A 31 -12.48 19.48 9.85
N TYR A 32 -13.21 18.83 8.95
CA TYR A 32 -14.14 17.77 9.31
C TYR A 32 -13.38 16.50 9.69
N LEU A 33 -13.89 15.77 10.69
CA LEU A 33 -13.32 14.49 11.10
C LEU A 33 -13.56 13.44 10.01
N VAL A 34 -12.50 12.71 9.68
CA VAL A 34 -12.51 11.58 8.76
C VAL A 34 -12.09 10.34 9.55
N VAL A 35 -12.96 9.33 9.57
CA VAL A 35 -12.80 8.07 10.29
C VAL A 35 -12.74 6.93 9.28
N ASP A 36 -11.59 6.26 9.21
CA ASP A 36 -11.40 5.07 8.38
C ASP A 36 -11.10 3.85 9.24
N GLY A 37 -11.72 2.71 8.94
CA GLY A 37 -11.53 1.46 9.67
C GLY A 37 -12.82 0.69 9.87
N PHE A 38 -12.72 -0.41 10.60
CA PHE A 38 -13.84 -1.27 10.94
C PHE A 38 -13.57 -1.96 12.28
N ILE A 39 -14.61 -2.54 12.87
CA ILE A 39 -14.49 -3.36 14.07
C ILE A 39 -14.34 -4.82 13.64
N ASN A 40 -13.19 -5.42 13.97
CA ASN A 40 -12.94 -6.82 13.75
C ASN A 40 -13.48 -7.67 14.92
N SER A 41 -14.28 -8.69 14.61
CA SER A 41 -15.01 -9.48 15.62
C SER A 41 -14.45 -10.88 15.90
N ASN A 42 -13.49 -11.38 15.13
CA ASN A 42 -13.04 -12.79 15.19
C ASN A 42 -11.68 -13.03 15.88
N GLY A 43 -11.34 -12.26 16.92
CA GLY A 43 -10.11 -12.47 17.70
C GLY A 43 -8.89 -11.74 17.13
N GLY A 44 -9.06 -10.92 16.09
CA GLY A 44 -8.05 -9.99 15.61
C GLY A 44 -8.13 -8.63 16.28
N THR A 45 -7.19 -7.74 15.96
CA THR A 45 -7.23 -6.33 16.37
C THR A 45 -8.14 -5.53 15.44
N SER A 46 -8.81 -4.52 15.97
CA SER A 46 -9.49 -3.48 15.19
C SER A 46 -8.59 -2.25 15.11
N THR A 47 -8.50 -1.61 13.96
CA THR A 47 -7.73 -0.36 13.77
C THR A 47 -8.61 0.70 13.16
N ILE A 48 -8.69 1.86 13.81
CA ILE A 48 -9.38 3.06 13.33
C ILE A 48 -8.34 4.15 13.08
N THR A 49 -8.41 4.83 11.94
CA THR A 49 -7.51 5.92 11.56
C THR A 49 -8.24 7.26 11.61
N LEU A 50 -7.72 8.12 12.49
CA LEU A 50 -7.99 9.53 12.76
C LEU A 50 -7.44 10.50 11.72
N THR A 51 -8.23 11.11 10.83
CA THR A 51 -7.74 12.24 10.00
C THR A 51 -8.71 13.42 9.94
N ARG A 52 -8.23 14.57 9.44
CA ARG A 52 -9.01 15.78 9.21
C ARG A 52 -8.94 16.23 7.75
N THR A 53 -10.04 16.75 7.22
CA THR A 53 -10.06 17.37 5.89
C THR A 53 -9.27 18.67 5.87
N THR A 54 -8.53 18.94 4.80
CA THR A 54 -7.91 20.25 4.55
C THR A 54 -8.82 21.15 3.71
N LYS A 55 -8.58 22.47 3.73
CA LYS A 55 -9.28 23.38 2.81
C LYS A 55 -8.79 23.14 1.39
N LEU A 56 -9.65 23.43 0.41
CA LEU A 56 -9.33 23.27 -1.01
C LEU A 56 -8.13 24.14 -1.47
N SER A 57 -7.88 25.25 -0.77
CA SER A 57 -6.78 26.19 -1.05
C SER A 57 -5.43 25.77 -0.47
N ASP A 58 -5.41 24.78 0.43
CA ASP A 58 -4.22 24.44 1.20
C ASP A 58 -3.39 23.37 0.47
N SER A 59 -2.08 23.35 0.74
CA SER A 59 -1.20 22.28 0.28
C SER A 59 -1.72 20.92 0.73
N VAL A 60 -1.72 19.92 -0.15
CA VAL A 60 -2.26 18.59 0.16
C VAL A 60 -1.27 17.81 1.03
N PHE A 61 -1.53 17.77 2.34
CA PHE A 61 -0.88 16.86 3.28
C PHE A 61 -1.93 16.23 4.21
N ILE A 62 -1.67 15.02 4.69
CA ILE A 62 -2.59 14.30 5.56
C ILE A 62 -2.50 14.91 6.97
N LEU A 63 -3.63 15.39 7.48
CA LEU A 63 -3.77 15.86 8.85
C LEU A 63 -4.27 14.72 9.72
N TYR A 64 -3.40 14.17 10.56
CA TYR A 64 -3.76 13.12 11.51
C TYR A 64 -4.40 13.73 12.77
N GLU A 65 -5.48 13.11 13.25
CA GLU A 65 -6.11 13.48 14.52
C GLU A 65 -5.43 12.70 15.67
N HIS A 66 -4.60 13.40 16.43
CA HIS A 66 -3.81 12.84 17.52
C HIS A 66 -4.43 13.09 18.90
N ASN A 67 -4.10 12.24 19.87
CA ASN A 67 -4.52 12.31 21.27
C ASN A 67 -6.04 12.22 21.50
N ALA A 68 -6.80 11.66 20.55
CA ALA A 68 -8.21 11.36 20.77
C ALA A 68 -8.38 10.15 21.69
N GLN A 69 -9.46 10.11 22.46
CA GLN A 69 -9.87 8.90 23.18
C GLN A 69 -10.79 8.10 22.28
N VAL A 70 -10.33 6.93 21.84
CA VAL A 70 -11.10 6.03 20.96
C VAL A 70 -11.38 4.73 21.69
N GLN A 71 -12.64 4.26 21.60
CA GLN A 71 -13.06 3.01 22.20
C GLN A 71 -14.16 2.33 21.38
N ILE A 72 -14.22 1.01 21.45
CA ILE A 72 -15.35 0.21 20.98
C ILE A 72 -16.29 0.02 22.17
N GLU A 73 -17.59 0.25 21.97
CA GLU A 73 -18.64 0.06 22.97
C GLU A 73 -19.63 -1.01 22.50
N GLY A 74 -19.95 -1.98 23.36
CA GLY A 74 -21.03 -2.94 23.16
C GLY A 74 -22.37 -2.43 23.71
N GLU A 75 -23.49 -2.96 23.22
CA GLU A 75 -24.81 -2.71 23.82
C GLU A 75 -24.93 -3.28 25.25
N GLY A 76 -24.08 -4.26 25.63
CA GLY A 76 -23.99 -4.85 26.97
C GLY A 76 -23.19 -4.02 27.99
N ASN A 77 -22.71 -2.82 27.60
CA ASN A 77 -21.81 -1.94 28.36
C ASN A 77 -20.34 -2.41 28.40
N GLU A 78 -19.94 -3.33 27.52
CA GLU A 78 -18.55 -3.64 27.27
C GLU A 78 -17.84 -2.43 26.66
N VAL A 79 -16.60 -2.19 27.10
CA VAL A 79 -15.75 -1.12 26.56
C VAL A 79 -14.37 -1.69 26.26
N TYR A 80 -13.93 -1.49 25.03
CA TYR A 80 -12.59 -1.88 24.58
C TYR A 80 -11.82 -0.62 24.16
N PRO A 81 -10.83 -0.17 24.95
CA PRO A 81 -10.04 1.01 24.61
C PRO A 81 -9.15 0.73 23.39
N MET A 82 -8.94 1.75 22.58
CA MET A 82 -8.09 1.72 21.40
C MET A 82 -6.95 2.73 21.60
N PRO A 83 -5.82 2.34 22.21
CA PRO A 83 -4.67 3.23 22.34
C PRO A 83 -4.17 3.74 21.00
N GLU A 84 -3.68 4.98 21.02
CA GLU A 84 -3.08 5.64 19.86
C GLU A 84 -1.74 4.98 19.47
N GLY A 85 -1.52 4.86 18.17
CA GLY A 85 -0.28 4.44 17.54
C GLY A 85 0.32 5.57 16.69
N VAL A 86 0.93 5.20 15.57
CA VAL A 86 1.52 6.16 14.63
C VAL A 86 0.48 6.66 13.63
N ASN A 87 0.69 7.84 13.03
CA ASN A 87 -0.11 8.35 11.92
C ASN A 87 -1.63 8.35 12.22
N GLY A 88 -2.03 8.82 13.41
CA GLY A 88 -3.43 8.93 13.81
C GLY A 88 -4.17 7.59 13.93
N THR A 89 -3.46 6.47 14.00
CA THR A 89 -4.10 5.15 14.18
C THR A 89 -4.43 4.89 15.64
N TYR A 90 -5.56 4.22 15.89
CA TYR A 90 -6.01 3.77 17.21
C TYR A 90 -6.34 2.29 17.08
N THR A 91 -5.72 1.44 17.90
CA THR A 91 -5.80 -0.02 17.72
C THR A 91 -6.24 -0.72 18.99
N SER A 92 -7.27 -1.55 18.91
CA SER A 92 -7.74 -2.37 20.03
C SER A 92 -6.77 -3.51 20.34
N ALA A 93 -6.87 -4.09 21.53
CA ALA A 93 -6.37 -5.45 21.76
C ALA A 93 -7.07 -6.44 20.81
N ALA A 94 -6.49 -7.63 20.67
CA ALA A 94 -7.14 -8.75 19.99
C ALA A 94 -8.39 -9.17 20.79
N ILE A 95 -9.58 -9.06 20.18
CA ILE A 95 -10.85 -9.30 20.86
C ILE A 95 -11.78 -10.18 20.01
N THR A 96 -12.52 -11.05 20.68
CA THR A 96 -13.63 -11.81 20.10
C THR A 96 -14.92 -11.24 20.63
N LEU A 97 -15.78 -10.74 19.74
CA LEU A 97 -17.02 -10.07 20.11
C LEU A 97 -18.20 -11.05 20.16
N ASN A 98 -19.19 -10.77 21.00
CA ASN A 98 -20.42 -11.55 21.05
C ASN A 98 -21.25 -11.28 19.78
N ALA A 99 -21.47 -12.30 18.96
CA ALA A 99 -22.20 -12.17 17.70
C ALA A 99 -23.69 -11.79 17.88
N ALA A 100 -24.25 -11.95 19.07
CA ALA A 100 -25.63 -11.57 19.38
C ALA A 100 -25.80 -10.08 19.74
N GLU A 101 -24.69 -9.36 19.99
CA GLU A 101 -24.68 -7.95 20.36
C GLU A 101 -24.33 -7.06 19.18
N LYS A 102 -24.55 -5.75 19.38
CA LYS A 102 -24.08 -4.71 18.48
C LYS A 102 -22.98 -3.90 19.12
N TYR A 103 -22.10 -3.38 18.27
CA TYR A 103 -20.96 -2.58 18.68
C TYR A 103 -20.90 -1.28 17.90
N ARG A 104 -20.28 -0.27 18.49
CA ARG A 104 -20.00 1.02 17.87
C ARG A 104 -18.62 1.52 18.25
N VAL A 105 -18.12 2.51 17.52
CA VAL A 105 -16.95 3.30 17.91
C VAL A 105 -17.41 4.60 18.56
N ARG A 106 -16.76 4.96 19.67
CA ARG A 106 -16.85 6.27 20.30
C ARG A 106 -15.50 6.96 20.25
N ILE A 107 -15.51 8.22 19.83
CA ILE A 107 -14.31 9.06 19.71
C ILE A 107 -14.56 10.34 20.49
N ARG A 108 -13.61 10.73 21.33
CA ARG A 108 -13.55 12.06 21.95
C ARG A 108 -12.27 12.75 21.55
N THR A 109 -12.38 13.89 20.90
CA THR A 109 -11.23 14.67 20.42
C THR A 109 -10.78 15.67 21.46
N THR A 110 -9.56 16.19 21.29
CA THR A 110 -8.94 17.11 22.28
C THR A 110 -9.64 18.47 22.37
N ASP A 111 -10.37 18.86 21.32
CA ASP A 111 -11.22 20.06 21.29
C ASP A 111 -12.57 19.86 22.02
N GLY A 112 -12.77 18.71 22.67
CA GLY A 112 -13.94 18.42 23.50
C GLY A 112 -15.14 17.90 22.73
N LYS A 113 -15.01 17.66 21.42
CA LYS A 113 -16.09 17.06 20.61
C LYS A 113 -16.19 15.56 20.83
N GLU A 114 -17.41 15.06 20.73
CA GLU A 114 -17.70 13.63 20.85
C GLU A 114 -18.42 13.12 19.61
N TYR A 115 -17.94 12.00 19.07
CA TYR A 115 -18.45 11.35 17.88
C TYR A 115 -18.82 9.91 18.20
N LEU A 116 -19.99 9.48 17.73
CA LEU A 116 -20.48 8.12 17.86
C LEU A 116 -20.83 7.56 16.48
N SER A 117 -20.33 6.36 16.19
CA SER A 117 -20.96 5.57 15.13
C SER A 117 -22.31 5.02 15.59
N GLU A 118 -23.17 4.70 14.65
CA GLU A 118 -24.32 3.84 14.91
C GLU A 118 -23.87 2.45 15.40
N TYR A 119 -24.73 1.79 16.17
CA TYR A 119 -24.54 0.40 16.56
C TYR A 119 -24.71 -0.52 15.35
N ALA A 120 -23.67 -1.31 15.05
CA ALA A 120 -23.66 -2.28 13.97
C ALA A 120 -23.63 -3.71 14.52
N SER A 121 -24.41 -4.59 13.90
CA SER A 121 -24.43 -6.02 14.22
C SER A 121 -23.19 -6.73 13.69
N VAL A 122 -22.69 -7.72 14.44
CA VAL A 122 -21.56 -8.55 14.01
C VAL A 122 -21.91 -9.35 12.76
N LYS A 123 -21.12 -9.18 11.70
CA LYS A 123 -21.24 -9.96 10.47
C LYS A 123 -20.23 -11.08 10.39
N GLY A 124 -20.73 -12.31 10.25
CA GLY A 124 -19.92 -13.45 9.85
C GLY A 124 -19.45 -13.27 8.42
N THR A 125 -18.14 -13.36 8.20
CA THR A 125 -17.57 -13.29 6.85
C THR A 125 -17.26 -14.72 6.40
N PRO A 126 -17.78 -15.17 5.25
CA PRO A 126 -17.49 -16.50 4.75
C PRO A 126 -16.01 -16.63 4.39
N VAL A 127 -15.51 -17.86 4.42
CA VAL A 127 -14.12 -18.14 4.11
C VAL A 127 -13.79 -17.81 2.64
N ILE A 128 -12.51 -17.54 2.38
CA ILE A 128 -12.00 -17.38 1.02
C ILE A 128 -11.68 -18.79 0.47
N ASP A 129 -12.34 -19.19 -0.62
CA ASP A 129 -12.18 -20.53 -1.20
C ASP A 129 -10.80 -20.71 -1.82
N SER A 130 -10.39 -19.74 -2.61
CA SER A 130 -9.06 -19.72 -3.23
C SER A 130 -8.71 -18.33 -3.76
N ILE A 131 -7.42 -18.13 -3.96
CA ILE A 131 -6.90 -17.12 -4.86
C ILE A 131 -6.28 -17.90 -6.00
N SER A 132 -6.82 -17.75 -7.20
CA SER A 132 -6.32 -18.41 -8.41
C SER A 132 -5.59 -17.41 -9.28
N TRP A 133 -4.85 -17.88 -10.28
CA TRP A 133 -4.19 -17.00 -11.24
C TRP A 133 -4.22 -17.63 -12.63
N LEU A 134 -4.29 -16.76 -13.64
CA LEU A 134 -4.22 -17.12 -15.04
C LEU A 134 -3.17 -16.26 -15.71
N ARG A 135 -2.37 -16.89 -16.57
CA ARG A 135 -1.42 -16.19 -17.43
C ARG A 135 -2.05 -15.97 -18.80
N GLY A 136 -2.08 -14.71 -19.24
CA GLY A 136 -2.41 -14.28 -20.59
C GLY A 136 -1.19 -13.77 -21.36
N GLU A 137 -1.42 -13.24 -22.55
CA GLU A 137 -0.39 -12.53 -23.33
C GLU A 137 0.01 -11.20 -22.68
N ASP A 138 -0.95 -10.59 -21.98
CA ASP A 138 -0.84 -9.32 -21.28
C ASP A 138 -0.27 -9.44 -19.86
N GLY A 139 0.01 -10.65 -19.35
CA GLY A 139 0.64 -10.83 -18.04
C GLY A 139 -0.02 -11.91 -17.20
N VAL A 140 -0.05 -11.71 -15.89
CA VAL A 140 -0.68 -12.62 -14.93
C VAL A 140 -1.78 -11.89 -14.16
N THR A 141 -3.00 -12.41 -14.25
CA THR A 141 -4.14 -11.91 -13.47
C THR A 141 -4.47 -12.89 -12.36
N THR A 142 -4.55 -12.39 -11.14
CA THR A 142 -5.05 -13.15 -9.99
C THR A 142 -6.55 -12.95 -9.82
N TYR A 143 -7.24 -13.94 -9.27
CA TYR A 143 -8.70 -13.94 -9.11
C TYR A 143 -9.10 -14.40 -7.72
N ILE A 144 -10.12 -13.74 -7.17
CA ILE A 144 -10.77 -14.12 -5.93
C ILE A 144 -11.84 -15.16 -6.23
N ASN A 145 -11.94 -16.19 -5.39
CA ASN A 145 -13.07 -17.11 -5.37
C ASN A 145 -13.59 -17.24 -3.93
N THR A 146 -14.89 -16.95 -3.74
CA THR A 146 -15.58 -17.12 -2.45
C THR A 146 -17.05 -17.44 -2.69
N HIS A 147 -17.64 -18.17 -1.75
CA HIS A 147 -19.07 -18.44 -1.71
C HIS A 147 -19.62 -18.39 -0.29
N ASP A 148 -20.93 -18.27 -0.17
CA ASP A 148 -21.66 -18.42 1.08
C ASP A 148 -22.90 -19.30 0.84
N ASP A 149 -22.78 -20.61 1.10
CA ASP A 149 -23.90 -21.54 0.95
C ASP A 149 -25.08 -21.21 1.89
N ALA A 150 -24.81 -20.57 3.03
CA ALA A 150 -25.84 -20.13 3.96
C ALA A 150 -26.53 -18.83 3.51
N ASN A 151 -25.98 -18.17 2.48
CA ASN A 151 -26.59 -17.02 1.80
C ASN A 151 -26.87 -15.84 2.75
N ASN A 152 -26.05 -15.71 3.79
CA ASN A 152 -26.18 -14.70 4.86
C ASN A 152 -25.43 -13.40 4.51
N THR A 153 -24.47 -13.46 3.58
CA THR A 153 -23.64 -12.31 3.18
C THR A 153 -23.88 -11.92 1.72
N LYS A 154 -24.47 -10.74 1.47
CA LYS A 154 -24.73 -10.25 0.11
C LYS A 154 -23.76 -9.22 -0.42
N TYR A 155 -22.91 -8.69 0.44
CA TYR A 155 -22.05 -7.56 0.13
C TYR A 155 -20.67 -7.81 0.70
N TYR A 156 -19.67 -7.57 -0.12
CA TYR A 156 -18.30 -7.94 0.15
C TYR A 156 -17.37 -6.79 -0.16
N ARG A 157 -16.31 -6.68 0.64
CA ARG A 157 -15.15 -5.85 0.36
C ARG A 157 -13.89 -6.68 0.47
N TRP A 158 -12.93 -6.38 -0.38
CA TRP A 158 -11.60 -6.95 -0.32
C TRP A 158 -10.53 -5.89 -0.28
N THR A 159 -9.45 -6.21 0.42
CA THR A 159 -8.18 -5.48 0.38
C THR A 159 -7.07 -6.48 0.18
N TYR A 160 -5.96 -6.07 -0.43
CA TYR A 160 -4.83 -6.97 -0.60
C TYR A 160 -3.49 -6.26 -0.42
N ALA A 161 -2.50 -7.05 -0.02
CA ALA A 161 -1.11 -6.65 0.04
C ALA A 161 -0.26 -7.62 -0.78
N GLU A 162 0.61 -7.07 -1.59
CA GLU A 162 1.56 -7.79 -2.42
C GLU A 162 2.94 -7.75 -1.77
N THR A 163 3.72 -8.81 -1.95
CA THR A 163 5.13 -8.83 -1.61
C THR A 163 5.86 -9.70 -2.62
N TRP A 164 6.98 -9.23 -3.14
CA TRP A 164 7.79 -9.99 -4.09
C TRP A 164 9.26 -9.96 -3.71
N GLN A 165 9.92 -11.07 -4.00
CA GLN A 165 11.36 -11.18 -3.88
C GLN A 165 12.02 -10.55 -5.12
N ILE A 166 13.03 -9.74 -4.84
CA ILE A 166 13.94 -9.14 -5.80
C ILE A 166 15.29 -9.79 -5.60
N ARG A 167 15.94 -10.12 -6.71
CA ARG A 167 17.30 -10.61 -6.72
C ARG A 167 18.20 -9.65 -7.50
N SER A 168 19.40 -9.38 -6.98
CA SER A 168 20.43 -8.65 -7.73
C SER A 168 20.82 -9.42 -8.98
N ALA A 169 21.09 -8.69 -10.07
CA ALA A 169 21.53 -9.28 -11.33
C ALA A 169 22.92 -9.92 -11.19
N TYR A 170 23.79 -9.32 -10.37
CA TYR A 170 25.14 -9.78 -10.12
C TYR A 170 25.36 -10.07 -8.63
N TYR A 171 26.15 -11.10 -8.37
CA TYR A 171 26.60 -11.44 -7.02
C TYR A 171 27.74 -10.52 -6.58
N SER A 172 27.83 -10.30 -5.27
CA SER A 172 28.94 -9.59 -4.65
C SER A 172 29.61 -10.45 -3.59
N THR A 173 30.85 -10.86 -3.85
CA THR A 173 31.70 -11.58 -2.89
C THR A 173 32.87 -10.73 -2.40
N ILE A 174 32.98 -9.50 -2.88
CA ILE A 174 34.01 -8.54 -2.49
C ILE A 174 33.42 -7.15 -2.24
N ARG A 175 34.09 -6.33 -1.43
CA ARG A 175 33.73 -4.93 -1.15
C ARG A 175 34.95 -4.03 -1.21
N TYR A 176 34.73 -2.73 -1.42
CA TYR A 176 35.81 -1.76 -1.34
C TYR A 176 36.31 -1.60 0.09
N LEU A 177 37.62 -1.45 0.22
CA LEU A 177 38.29 -0.94 1.40
C LEU A 177 38.42 0.57 1.26
N PHE A 178 38.13 1.31 2.32
CA PHE A 178 38.26 2.76 2.37
C PHE A 178 39.33 3.15 3.39
N ASP A 179 40.05 4.21 3.10
CA ASP A 179 40.95 4.85 4.04
C ASP A 179 40.14 5.68 5.05
N ASP A 180 40.32 5.43 6.34
CA ASP A 180 39.51 6.04 7.41
C ASP A 180 39.67 7.57 7.51
N ILE A 181 40.78 8.13 7.00
CA ILE A 181 41.08 9.55 7.09
C ILE A 181 40.49 10.29 5.88
N THR A 182 40.71 9.77 4.69
CA THR A 182 40.36 10.42 3.41
C THR A 182 38.99 9.99 2.89
N GLY A 183 38.46 8.87 3.36
CA GLY A 183 37.23 8.25 2.83
C GLY A 183 37.38 7.73 1.40
N LEU A 184 38.60 7.67 0.87
CA LEU A 184 38.87 7.22 -0.50
C LEU A 184 39.11 5.71 -0.53
N PRO A 185 38.66 5.03 -1.61
CA PRO A 185 38.88 3.60 -1.74
C PRO A 185 40.36 3.29 -2.02
N THR A 186 40.87 2.25 -1.36
CA THR A 186 42.29 1.85 -1.38
C THR A 186 42.51 0.43 -1.89
N GLY A 187 41.47 -0.40 -1.92
CA GLY A 187 41.57 -1.80 -2.33
C GLY A 187 40.20 -2.48 -2.34
N VAL A 188 40.21 -3.80 -2.51
CA VAL A 188 39.06 -4.67 -2.27
C VAL A 188 39.42 -5.79 -1.31
N GLU A 189 38.42 -6.24 -0.56
CA GLU A 189 38.53 -7.42 0.28
C GLU A 189 37.32 -8.34 0.08
N TYR A 190 37.46 -9.59 0.50
CA TYR A 190 36.34 -10.52 0.50
C TYR A 190 35.26 -10.06 1.46
N ARG A 191 34.02 -10.17 1.00
CA ARG A 191 32.82 -9.84 1.74
C ARG A 191 32.32 -11.10 2.43
N TYR A 192 32.56 -11.18 3.74
CA TYR A 192 31.92 -12.17 4.59
C TYR A 192 30.95 -11.43 5.51
N PRO A 193 29.64 -11.75 5.48
CA PRO A 193 28.79 -11.34 6.58
C PRO A 193 29.37 -12.02 7.84
N ASP A 194 29.33 -11.33 8.98
CA ASP A 194 29.62 -11.87 10.33
C ASP A 194 30.92 -12.69 10.54
N ASN A 195 31.91 -12.58 9.65
CA ASN A 195 33.14 -13.40 9.64
C ASN A 195 32.90 -14.92 9.59
N SER A 196 31.70 -15.41 9.21
CA SER A 196 31.41 -16.86 9.16
C SER A 196 31.98 -17.58 7.94
N ASN A 197 32.71 -16.89 7.05
CA ASN A 197 33.14 -17.40 5.75
C ASN A 197 31.98 -17.91 4.86
N ARG A 198 30.74 -17.45 5.08
CA ARG A 198 29.57 -17.78 4.26
C ARG A 198 29.34 -16.71 3.18
N GLU A 199 28.63 -17.09 2.12
CA GLU A 199 28.23 -16.16 1.06
C GLU A 199 27.30 -15.07 1.62
N ASP A 200 27.63 -13.80 1.35
CA ASP A 200 26.76 -12.69 1.71
C ASP A 200 25.53 -12.64 0.79
N THR A 201 24.37 -13.03 1.34
CA THR A 201 23.08 -12.95 0.63
C THR A 201 22.29 -11.69 0.99
N THR A 202 22.79 -10.84 1.89
CA THR A 202 22.07 -9.68 2.45
C THR A 202 21.84 -8.56 1.45
N ILE A 203 22.62 -8.52 0.37
CA ILE A 203 22.43 -7.59 -0.75
C ILE A 203 22.05 -8.29 -2.06
N LEU A 204 21.91 -9.61 -2.01
CA LEU A 204 21.48 -10.43 -3.14
C LEU A 204 19.97 -10.62 -3.15
N ASN A 205 19.37 -10.90 -1.99
CA ASN A 205 17.94 -11.16 -1.85
C ASN A 205 17.27 -10.08 -1.02
N CYS A 206 16.32 -9.38 -1.63
CA CYS A 206 15.52 -8.35 -0.99
C CYS A 206 14.04 -8.57 -1.29
N TRP A 207 13.20 -7.83 -0.57
CA TRP A 207 11.75 -7.86 -0.74
C TRP A 207 11.21 -6.45 -0.88
N GLN A 208 10.22 -6.30 -1.74
CA GLN A 208 9.35 -5.12 -1.81
C GLN A 208 7.94 -5.54 -1.46
N SER A 209 7.21 -4.63 -0.82
CA SER A 209 5.81 -4.82 -0.45
C SER A 209 4.99 -3.62 -0.88
N TYR A 210 3.75 -3.88 -1.27
CA TYR A 210 2.79 -2.86 -1.66
C TYR A 210 1.42 -3.21 -1.11
N THR A 211 0.78 -2.27 -0.40
CA THR A 211 -0.61 -2.41 0.04
C THR A 211 -1.50 -1.64 -0.91
N ALA A 212 -2.46 -2.34 -1.51
CA ALA A 212 -3.34 -1.75 -2.50
C ALA A 212 -4.33 -0.78 -1.86
N LYS A 213 -4.55 0.36 -2.51
CA LYS A 213 -5.43 1.43 -2.02
C LYS A 213 -6.79 1.47 -2.72
N ASN A 214 -6.96 0.67 -3.77
CA ASN A 214 -8.20 0.60 -4.51
C ASN A 214 -9.29 -0.14 -3.71
N ILE A 215 -10.53 0.27 -3.93
CA ILE A 215 -11.70 -0.28 -3.28
C ILE A 215 -12.26 -1.41 -4.15
N ILE A 216 -12.10 -2.66 -3.69
CA ILE A 216 -12.66 -3.84 -4.36
C ILE A 216 -13.96 -4.21 -3.65
N LEU A 217 -15.07 -4.17 -4.39
CA LEU A 217 -16.43 -4.46 -3.90
C LEU A 217 -17.09 -5.51 -4.78
N GLY A 218 -17.98 -6.28 -4.18
CA GLY A 218 -18.75 -7.32 -4.86
C GLY A 218 -20.07 -7.57 -4.16
N THR A 219 -21.09 -7.96 -4.93
CA THR A 219 -22.40 -8.27 -4.38
C THR A 219 -23.05 -9.44 -5.12
N THR A 220 -23.79 -10.23 -4.36
CA THR A 220 -24.61 -11.34 -4.86
C THR A 220 -26.11 -11.05 -4.69
N GLU A 221 -26.51 -9.81 -4.36
CA GLU A 221 -27.92 -9.42 -4.14
C GLU A 221 -28.80 -9.73 -5.36
N LYS A 222 -28.22 -9.66 -6.57
CA LYS A 222 -28.91 -9.94 -7.85
C LYS A 222 -28.60 -11.32 -8.43
N LEU A 223 -27.89 -12.18 -7.69
CA LEU A 223 -27.52 -13.52 -8.15
C LEU A 223 -28.37 -14.59 -7.47
N SER A 224 -28.63 -15.68 -8.18
CA SER A 224 -29.38 -16.83 -7.64
C SER A 224 -28.59 -17.65 -6.63
N SER A 225 -27.27 -17.51 -6.60
CA SER A 225 -26.36 -18.17 -5.68
C SER A 225 -25.30 -17.20 -5.17
N ASP A 226 -24.91 -17.35 -3.92
CA ASP A 226 -23.87 -16.55 -3.30
C ASP A 226 -22.47 -17.02 -3.70
N LYS A 227 -22.06 -16.69 -4.93
CA LYS A 227 -20.77 -17.08 -5.49
C LYS A 227 -20.15 -15.90 -6.21
N ILE A 228 -18.90 -15.61 -5.88
CA ILE A 228 -18.16 -14.50 -6.46
C ILE A 228 -16.86 -15.03 -7.06
N TYR A 229 -16.66 -14.67 -8.33
CA TYR A 229 -15.40 -14.82 -9.04
C TYR A 229 -15.07 -13.49 -9.72
N LEU A 230 -13.99 -12.84 -9.27
CA LEU A 230 -13.60 -11.51 -9.77
C LEU A 230 -12.09 -11.33 -9.83
N PRO A 231 -11.57 -10.51 -10.77
CA PRO A 231 -10.13 -10.22 -10.87
C PRO A 231 -9.67 -9.39 -9.66
N LEU A 232 -8.54 -9.78 -9.07
CA LEU A 232 -7.94 -9.14 -7.90
C LEU A 232 -6.89 -8.12 -8.30
N THR A 233 -5.82 -8.58 -8.96
CA THR A 233 -4.72 -7.74 -9.44
C THR A 233 -4.10 -8.33 -10.69
N HIS A 234 -3.63 -7.45 -11.56
CA HIS A 234 -2.93 -7.79 -12.80
C HIS A 234 -1.45 -7.42 -12.68
N ILE A 235 -0.58 -8.32 -13.14
CA ILE A 235 0.87 -8.16 -13.14
C ILE A 235 1.32 -8.18 -14.60
N GLU A 236 1.77 -7.02 -15.07
CA GLU A 236 2.26 -6.78 -16.43
C GLU A 236 3.38 -7.76 -16.82
N PRO A 237 3.57 -8.05 -18.13
CA PRO A 237 4.60 -8.97 -18.60
C PRO A 237 5.99 -8.49 -18.19
N GLN A 238 6.89 -9.43 -17.93
CA GLN A 238 8.28 -9.14 -17.51
C GLN A 238 8.38 -8.28 -16.24
N SER A 239 7.31 -8.12 -15.45
CA SER A 239 7.38 -7.37 -14.20
C SER A 239 8.33 -8.03 -13.20
N ILE A 240 9.10 -7.21 -12.48
CA ILE A 240 9.98 -7.68 -11.39
C ILE A 240 9.22 -8.45 -10.30
N LYS A 241 7.91 -8.20 -10.15
CA LYS A 241 7.06 -8.86 -9.16
C LYS A 241 7.10 -10.38 -9.23
N LEU A 242 7.20 -10.93 -10.44
CA LEU A 242 7.24 -12.37 -10.69
C LEU A 242 8.64 -12.86 -11.09
N SER A 243 9.69 -12.07 -10.81
CA SER A 243 11.07 -12.42 -11.18
C SER A 243 11.65 -13.60 -10.39
N VAL A 244 11.17 -13.85 -9.17
CA VAL A 244 11.63 -14.96 -8.31
C VAL A 244 10.46 -15.65 -7.63
N LEU A 245 9.83 -14.98 -6.68
CA LEU A 245 8.68 -15.46 -5.94
C LEU A 245 7.81 -14.26 -5.58
N TYR A 246 6.53 -14.38 -5.90
CA TYR A 246 5.49 -13.39 -5.62
C TYR A 246 4.54 -13.92 -4.56
N SER A 247 4.01 -13.03 -3.73
CA SER A 247 2.95 -13.30 -2.80
C SER A 247 1.88 -12.22 -2.85
N VAL A 248 0.62 -12.65 -2.75
CA VAL A 248 -0.52 -11.77 -2.49
C VAL A 248 -1.31 -12.29 -1.30
N GLU A 249 -1.55 -11.43 -0.33
CA GLU A 249 -2.45 -11.67 0.79
C GLU A 249 -3.75 -10.91 0.56
N LEU A 250 -4.84 -11.66 0.48
CA LEU A 250 -6.19 -11.14 0.38
C LEU A 250 -6.82 -11.10 1.77
N LYS A 251 -7.49 -10.01 2.09
CA LYS A 251 -8.41 -9.89 3.21
C LYS A 251 -9.83 -9.67 2.69
N GLN A 252 -10.78 -10.36 3.27
CA GLN A 252 -12.20 -10.35 2.90
C GLN A 252 -13.05 -9.92 4.09
N TYR A 253 -14.06 -9.11 3.81
CA TYR A 253 -15.00 -8.57 4.79
C TYR A 253 -16.44 -8.68 4.28
N ALA A 254 -17.34 -9.19 5.11
CA ALA A 254 -18.78 -9.09 4.90
C ALA A 254 -19.25 -7.67 5.29
N LEU A 255 -20.03 -7.05 4.42
CA LEU A 255 -20.53 -5.69 4.63
C LEU A 255 -22.04 -5.66 4.93
N SER A 256 -22.47 -4.63 5.64
CA SER A 256 -23.85 -4.16 5.63
C SER A 256 -24.19 -3.51 4.30
N LYS A 257 -25.49 -3.43 3.98
CA LYS A 257 -25.95 -2.69 2.81
C LYS A 257 -25.55 -1.21 2.87
N GLY A 258 -25.57 -0.62 4.06
CA GLY A 258 -25.12 0.75 4.32
C GLY A 258 -23.62 0.91 4.05
N ALA A 259 -22.78 0.04 4.61
CA ALA A 259 -21.33 0.06 4.37
C ALA A 259 -20.99 -0.14 2.88
N TYR A 260 -21.67 -1.08 2.21
CA TYR A 260 -21.49 -1.29 0.77
C TYR A 260 -21.83 -0.05 -0.05
N SER A 261 -22.96 0.60 0.26
CA SER A 261 -23.39 1.83 -0.41
C SER A 261 -22.41 2.98 -0.17
N PHE A 262 -21.89 3.10 1.06
CA PHE A 262 -20.86 4.08 1.41
C PHE A 262 -19.57 3.87 0.60
N TYR A 263 -19.04 2.64 0.58
CA TYR A 263 -17.83 2.34 -0.19
C TYR A 263 -18.05 2.45 -1.70
N GLU A 264 -19.23 2.15 -2.21
CA GLU A 264 -19.55 2.33 -3.64
C GLU A 264 -19.53 3.81 -4.02
N GLN A 265 -20.10 4.68 -3.19
CA GLN A 265 -20.04 6.14 -3.38
C GLN A 265 -18.61 6.66 -3.22
N LEU A 266 -17.87 6.18 -2.23
CA LEU A 266 -16.46 6.56 -2.02
C LEU A 266 -15.64 6.20 -3.25
N LYS A 267 -15.78 4.97 -3.76
CA LYS A 267 -15.12 4.51 -4.98
C LYS A 267 -15.45 5.39 -6.18
N LYS A 268 -16.73 5.72 -6.40
CA LYS A 268 -17.18 6.62 -7.48
C LYS A 268 -16.53 8.00 -7.35
N ASN A 269 -16.36 8.52 -6.13
CA ASN A 269 -15.78 9.82 -5.88
C ASN A 269 -14.25 9.86 -6.00
N THR A 270 -13.54 8.78 -5.66
CA THR A 270 -12.07 8.77 -5.55
C THR A 270 -11.34 8.08 -6.70
N GLU A 271 -12.00 7.16 -7.42
CA GLU A 271 -11.38 6.36 -8.48
C GLU A 271 -11.90 6.72 -9.89
N SER A 272 -12.79 7.71 -10.02
CA SER A 272 -13.14 8.25 -11.33
C SER A 272 -11.96 9.00 -11.93
N LEU A 273 -11.66 8.75 -13.21
CA LEU A 273 -10.46 9.23 -13.91
C LEU A 273 -10.44 10.75 -14.17
N GLY A 274 -11.46 11.50 -13.73
CA GLY A 274 -11.48 12.96 -13.74
C GLY A 274 -11.71 13.53 -15.14
N SER A 275 -12.76 13.10 -15.84
CA SER A 275 -13.24 13.72 -17.07
C SER A 275 -14.12 14.93 -16.78
N ILE A 276 -14.19 15.89 -17.72
CA ILE A 276 -15.15 17.02 -17.68
C ILE A 276 -16.61 16.56 -17.76
N PHE A 277 -16.84 15.29 -18.09
CA PHE A 277 -18.15 14.64 -18.13
C PHE A 277 -18.38 13.70 -16.94
N ASP A 278 -17.44 13.60 -16.01
CA ASP A 278 -17.63 12.78 -14.81
C ASP A 278 -18.74 13.38 -13.96
N ALA A 279 -19.53 12.51 -13.34
CA ALA A 279 -20.55 12.94 -12.41
C ALA A 279 -19.90 13.74 -11.27
N GLN A 280 -20.56 14.83 -10.86
CA GLN A 280 -20.12 15.57 -9.70
C GLN A 280 -20.09 14.65 -8.46
N PRO A 281 -19.03 14.70 -7.63
CA PRO A 281 -18.96 13.89 -6.42
C PRO A 281 -20.20 14.08 -5.56
N SER A 282 -20.83 12.97 -5.14
CA SER A 282 -21.96 13.01 -4.23
C SER A 282 -21.49 13.16 -2.78
N GLU A 283 -22.32 13.78 -1.94
CA GLU A 283 -22.08 13.83 -0.50
C GLU A 283 -21.97 12.40 0.08
N LEU A 284 -20.86 12.11 0.76
CA LEU A 284 -20.63 10.83 1.43
C LEU A 284 -21.27 10.86 2.81
N LYS A 285 -22.48 10.31 2.93
CA LYS A 285 -23.14 10.14 4.24
C LYS A 285 -22.68 8.85 4.91
N GLY A 286 -21.96 9.03 6.00
CA GLY A 286 -21.51 7.97 6.90
C GLY A 286 -22.57 7.52 7.92
N ASN A 287 -22.16 6.67 8.86
CA ASN A 287 -22.96 6.32 10.04
C ASN A 287 -22.38 6.88 11.34
N ILE A 288 -21.58 7.94 11.26
CA ILE A 288 -20.92 8.58 12.40
C ILE A 288 -21.47 9.99 12.55
N GLN A 289 -21.79 10.37 13.78
CA GLN A 289 -22.42 11.65 14.11
C GLN A 289 -21.73 12.29 15.32
N CYS A 290 -21.56 13.61 15.26
CA CYS A 290 -21.06 14.41 16.37
C CYS A 290 -22.21 14.65 17.35
N THR A 291 -22.11 14.16 18.58
CA THR A 291 -23.15 14.33 19.61
C THR A 291 -23.12 15.71 20.26
N THR A 292 -21.95 16.37 20.21
CA THR A 292 -21.76 17.74 20.74
C THR A 292 -22.21 18.82 19.75
N ASP A 293 -22.14 18.55 18.45
CA ASP A 293 -22.63 19.44 17.38
C ASP A 293 -23.27 18.60 16.25
N PRO A 294 -24.59 18.31 16.33
CA PRO A 294 -25.27 17.47 15.35
C PRO A 294 -25.29 18.01 13.92
N ALA A 295 -24.94 19.28 13.70
CA ALA A 295 -24.84 19.86 12.36
C ALA A 295 -23.46 19.65 11.71
N GLU A 296 -22.47 19.20 12.49
CA GLU A 296 -21.13 18.92 11.99
C GLU A 296 -21.10 17.68 11.09
N ILE A 297 -20.45 17.84 9.94
CA ILE A 297 -20.24 16.74 8.99
C ILE A 297 -19.06 15.88 9.47
N VAL A 298 -19.24 14.57 9.42
CA VAL A 298 -18.21 13.57 9.68
C VAL A 298 -18.18 12.58 8.52
N VAL A 299 -16.99 12.27 8.03
CA VAL A 299 -16.81 11.33 6.92
C VAL A 299 -16.32 10.01 7.49
N GLY A 300 -17.04 8.92 7.23
CA GLY A 300 -16.62 7.59 7.66
C GLY A 300 -17.79 6.66 7.88
N TYR A 301 -17.52 5.36 7.81
CA TYR A 301 -18.53 4.35 8.08
C TYR A 301 -17.89 3.21 8.89
N ILE A 302 -18.45 2.92 10.06
CA ILE A 302 -18.03 1.82 10.91
C ILE A 302 -18.99 0.66 10.75
N ASP A 303 -18.44 -0.50 10.39
CA ASP A 303 -19.14 -1.77 10.38
C ASP A 303 -18.41 -2.78 11.27
N VAL A 304 -19.11 -3.84 11.68
CA VAL A 304 -18.56 -4.90 12.53
C VAL A 304 -18.55 -6.20 11.74
N SER A 305 -17.37 -6.70 11.40
CA SER A 305 -17.24 -7.91 10.57
C SER A 305 -16.06 -8.78 11.00
N GLN A 306 -16.11 -10.05 10.63
CA GLN A 306 -14.97 -10.95 10.80
C GLN A 306 -13.98 -10.72 9.67
N GLU A 307 -12.69 -10.60 9.97
CA GLU A 307 -11.65 -10.55 8.93
C GLU A 307 -11.27 -11.98 8.49
N GLN A 308 -11.44 -12.30 7.22
CA GLN A 308 -10.95 -13.56 6.64
C GLN A 308 -9.72 -13.27 5.79
N THR A 309 -8.65 -14.07 5.94
CA THR A 309 -7.39 -13.87 5.23
C THR A 309 -6.99 -15.11 4.46
N LYS A 310 -6.39 -14.91 3.28
CA LYS A 310 -5.80 -15.98 2.48
C LYS A 310 -4.59 -15.47 1.72
N ARG A 311 -3.57 -16.30 1.62
CA ARG A 311 -2.32 -15.95 0.93
C ARG A 311 -2.03 -16.92 -0.20
N LEU A 312 -1.64 -16.37 -1.34
CA LEU A 312 -1.14 -17.10 -2.50
C LEU A 312 0.35 -16.80 -2.68
N PHE A 313 1.07 -17.79 -3.20
CA PHE A 313 2.42 -17.64 -3.72
C PHE A 313 2.46 -18.08 -5.18
N ILE A 314 3.22 -17.35 -6.00
CA ILE A 314 3.50 -17.70 -7.40
C ILE A 314 5.01 -17.69 -7.59
N ASN A 315 5.59 -18.85 -7.84
CA ASN A 315 7.01 -19.00 -8.12
C ASN A 315 7.27 -18.75 -9.61
N SER A 316 8.35 -18.04 -9.93
CA SER A 316 8.78 -17.79 -11.31
C SER A 316 8.93 -19.06 -12.15
N ASN A 317 9.30 -20.19 -11.55
CA ASN A 317 9.41 -21.49 -12.22
C ASN A 317 8.06 -22.06 -12.68
N GLN A 318 6.93 -21.53 -12.18
CA GLN A 318 5.59 -21.88 -12.65
C GLN A 318 5.19 -21.09 -13.91
N LEU A 319 6.02 -20.13 -14.31
CA LEU A 319 5.81 -19.26 -15.47
C LEU A 319 6.84 -19.59 -16.55
N ASP A 320 6.40 -20.19 -17.66
CA ASP A 320 7.27 -20.45 -18.81
C ASP A 320 7.88 -19.14 -19.36
N SER A 321 9.18 -18.93 -19.20
CA SER A 321 9.87 -17.76 -19.78
C SER A 321 9.24 -16.41 -19.40
N TRP A 322 9.09 -16.11 -18.11
CA TRP A 322 8.57 -14.81 -17.65
C TRP A 322 9.32 -13.60 -18.22
N GLY A 323 10.63 -13.75 -18.45
CA GLY A 323 11.41 -12.79 -19.24
C GLY A 323 11.73 -11.46 -18.56
N TYR A 324 11.64 -11.38 -17.23
CA TYR A 324 12.14 -10.20 -16.51
C TYR A 324 13.65 -10.02 -16.75
N SER A 325 14.03 -8.79 -17.10
CA SER A 325 15.43 -8.35 -17.18
C SER A 325 15.57 -7.03 -16.44
N GLN A 326 16.57 -6.94 -15.58
CA GLN A 326 16.86 -5.69 -14.85
C GLN A 326 17.46 -4.61 -15.77
N GLY A 327 18.00 -4.97 -16.94
CA GLY A 327 18.63 -4.00 -17.85
C GLY A 327 20.04 -3.57 -17.43
N CYS A 328 20.77 -4.42 -16.71
CA CYS A 328 22.12 -4.11 -16.24
C CYS A 328 23.17 -4.09 -17.36
N SER A 329 24.02 -3.07 -17.36
CA SER A 329 25.21 -2.98 -18.21
C SER A 329 26.16 -4.18 -18.00
N LYS A 330 27.00 -4.47 -19.00
CA LYS A 330 28.03 -5.51 -18.88
C LYS A 330 29.04 -5.15 -17.78
N LEU A 331 29.52 -6.18 -17.08
CA LEU A 331 30.55 -6.04 -16.06
C LEU A 331 31.82 -5.40 -16.64
N VAL A 332 32.40 -4.46 -15.90
CA VAL A 332 33.68 -3.82 -16.23
C VAL A 332 34.79 -4.47 -15.41
N VAL A 333 35.93 -4.78 -16.02
CA VAL A 333 37.10 -5.31 -15.31
C VAL A 333 37.94 -4.15 -14.80
N VAL A 334 38.26 -4.15 -13.51
CA VAL A 334 39.09 -3.14 -12.84
C VAL A 334 40.28 -3.82 -12.17
N ASP A 335 41.48 -3.34 -12.46
CA ASP A 335 42.70 -3.81 -11.79
C ASP A 335 42.71 -3.38 -10.32
N ASN A 336 43.19 -4.28 -9.45
CA ASN A 336 43.25 -4.05 -8.00
C ASN A 336 44.46 -3.17 -7.63
N ASN A 337 44.45 -1.93 -8.11
CA ASN A 337 45.38 -0.86 -7.74
C ASN A 337 44.61 0.44 -7.48
N ILE A 338 45.23 1.33 -6.71
CA ILE A 338 44.55 2.51 -6.17
C ILE A 338 44.00 3.45 -7.24
N ASP A 339 44.73 3.66 -8.34
CA ASP A 339 44.33 4.59 -9.40
C ASP A 339 43.14 4.04 -10.19
N SER A 340 43.18 2.75 -10.53
CA SER A 340 42.11 2.07 -11.27
C SER A 340 40.83 1.99 -10.43
N ILE A 341 40.95 1.72 -9.13
CA ILE A 341 39.83 1.68 -8.20
C ILE A 341 39.20 3.06 -8.07
N ARG A 342 39.99 4.10 -7.81
CA ARG A 342 39.48 5.47 -7.61
C ARG A 342 38.80 6.03 -8.87
N ALA A 343 39.21 5.60 -10.06
CA ALA A 343 38.57 5.99 -11.31
C ALA A 343 37.14 5.43 -11.48
N HIS A 344 36.77 4.35 -10.77
CA HIS A 344 35.49 3.64 -10.97
C HIS A 344 34.60 3.59 -9.72
N ALA A 345 35.17 3.71 -8.53
CA ALA A 345 34.45 3.54 -7.26
C ALA A 345 33.44 4.66 -6.95
N THR A 346 33.47 5.78 -7.68
CA THR A 346 32.49 6.88 -7.57
C THR A 346 31.12 6.57 -8.18
N GLY A 347 30.97 5.43 -8.88
CA GLY A 347 29.70 5.05 -9.48
C GLY A 347 29.49 3.57 -9.73
N LEU A 348 30.49 2.72 -9.48
CA LEU A 348 30.38 1.27 -9.69
C LEU A 348 30.71 0.51 -8.40
N PHE A 349 30.02 -0.61 -8.21
CA PHE A 349 30.17 -1.50 -7.08
C PHE A 349 30.92 -2.77 -7.47
N PRO A 350 31.82 -3.28 -6.60
CA PRO A 350 32.55 -4.50 -6.86
C PRO A 350 31.63 -5.72 -6.72
N THR A 351 31.83 -6.69 -7.60
CA THR A 351 31.02 -7.92 -7.68
C THR A 351 31.84 -9.10 -7.21
N ILE A 352 32.54 -9.77 -8.12
CA ILE A 352 33.38 -10.94 -7.85
C ILE A 352 34.80 -10.75 -8.41
N PRO A 353 35.82 -11.47 -7.89
CA PRO A 353 37.13 -11.53 -8.51
C PRO A 353 37.05 -12.04 -9.95
N ASN A 354 37.82 -11.43 -10.84
CA ASN A 354 37.96 -11.88 -12.23
C ASN A 354 39.26 -12.69 -12.41
N LYS A 355 40.36 -12.22 -11.83
CA LYS A 355 41.65 -12.92 -11.86
C LYS A 355 42.29 -12.93 -10.48
N LEU A 356 42.73 -14.12 -10.07
CA LEU A 356 43.48 -14.33 -8.83
C LEU A 356 44.95 -14.60 -9.14
N GLY A 357 45.83 -14.10 -8.27
CA GLY A 357 47.26 -14.37 -8.24
C GLY A 357 47.62 -15.47 -7.23
N PRO A 358 48.93 -15.69 -7.02
CA PRO A 358 49.42 -16.61 -6.00
C PRO A 358 48.78 -16.34 -4.63
N PHE A 359 48.46 -17.41 -3.89
CA PHE A 359 47.85 -17.33 -2.55
C PHE A 359 46.49 -16.61 -2.49
N GLY A 360 45.77 -16.48 -3.61
CA GLY A 360 44.40 -15.94 -3.63
C GLY A 360 44.31 -14.42 -3.66
N VAL A 361 45.42 -13.73 -3.93
CA VAL A 361 45.44 -12.27 -4.09
C VAL A 361 44.58 -11.88 -5.30
N ILE A 362 43.65 -10.95 -5.11
CA ILE A 362 42.81 -10.44 -6.21
C ILE A 362 43.67 -9.54 -7.09
N ILE A 363 43.90 -9.93 -8.35
CA ILE A 363 44.65 -9.12 -9.34
C ILE A 363 43.71 -8.10 -9.98
N ASN A 364 42.53 -8.55 -10.40
CA ASN A 364 41.48 -7.69 -10.92
C ASN A 364 40.11 -8.31 -10.67
N PHE A 365 39.07 -7.48 -10.74
CA PHE A 365 37.71 -7.85 -10.37
C PHE A 365 36.68 -7.15 -11.25
N TYR A 366 35.46 -7.65 -11.21
CA TYR A 366 34.34 -7.07 -11.93
C TYR A 366 33.64 -6.00 -11.11
N VAL A 367 33.24 -4.92 -11.75
CA VAL A 367 32.36 -3.89 -11.19
C VAL A 367 31.12 -3.71 -12.03
N ALA A 368 30.03 -3.25 -11.41
CA ALA A 368 28.76 -2.97 -12.07
C ALA A 368 28.04 -1.79 -11.40
N GLU A 369 26.96 -1.31 -11.99
CA GLU A 369 26.10 -0.30 -11.38
C GLU A 369 25.56 -0.79 -10.03
N PRO A 370 25.49 0.07 -8.99
CA PRO A 370 25.11 -0.32 -7.64
C PRO A 370 23.78 -1.09 -7.57
N GLU A 371 22.76 -0.64 -8.31
CA GLU A 371 21.42 -1.27 -8.30
C GLU A 371 21.42 -2.70 -8.83
N CYS A 372 22.41 -3.07 -9.65
CA CYS A 372 22.62 -4.40 -10.21
C CYS A 372 23.30 -5.38 -9.26
N VAL A 373 23.95 -4.86 -8.22
CA VAL A 373 24.73 -5.62 -7.25
C VAL A 373 24.03 -5.66 -5.90
N ASP A 374 23.45 -4.52 -5.49
CA ASP A 374 22.85 -4.32 -4.18
C ASP A 374 21.34 -4.11 -4.30
N CYS A 375 20.58 -5.14 -3.95
CA CYS A 375 19.12 -5.08 -3.96
C CYS A 375 18.54 -4.15 -2.88
N THR A 376 19.32 -3.76 -1.87
CA THR A 376 18.84 -2.89 -0.78
C THR A 376 18.55 -1.47 -1.25
N LEU A 377 19.10 -1.08 -2.40
CA LEU A 377 18.78 0.17 -3.07
C LEU A 377 17.37 0.17 -3.67
N ARG A 378 16.76 -1.01 -3.82
CA ARG A 378 15.43 -1.18 -4.41
C ARG A 378 14.43 -1.82 -3.44
N GLY A 379 14.88 -2.50 -2.40
CA GLY A 379 14.01 -3.19 -1.45
C GLY A 379 14.63 -3.35 -0.08
N SER A 380 13.94 -4.09 0.79
CA SER A 380 14.41 -4.42 2.13
C SER A 380 15.11 -5.78 2.13
N ASN A 381 16.27 -5.90 2.75
CA ASN A 381 16.91 -7.21 3.00
C ASN A 381 16.33 -7.96 4.21
N LYS A 382 15.30 -7.41 4.86
CA LYS A 382 14.57 -8.09 5.93
C LYS A 382 13.54 -9.03 5.30
N ARG A 383 13.82 -10.33 5.37
CA ARG A 383 12.89 -11.38 4.94
C ARG A 383 11.57 -11.29 5.71
N PRO A 384 10.41 -11.20 5.03
CA PRO A 384 9.11 -11.23 5.69
C PRO A 384 8.90 -12.56 6.45
N SER A 385 8.25 -12.49 7.62
CA SER A 385 8.04 -13.67 8.48
C SER A 385 7.17 -14.76 7.84
N PHE A 386 6.25 -14.38 6.95
CA PHE A 386 5.39 -15.31 6.20
C PHE A 386 6.09 -15.90 4.96
N TRP A 387 7.29 -15.45 4.62
CA TRP A 387 7.98 -15.86 3.40
C TRP A 387 8.54 -17.29 3.53
N PRO A 388 8.25 -18.21 2.60
CA PRO A 388 8.58 -19.65 2.71
C PRO A 388 10.08 -19.93 2.63
#